data_AF-A0A173VBN0-F1
#
_entry.id   AF-A0A173VBN0-F1
#
_cell.length_a   1.000
_cell.length_b   1.000
_cell.length_c   1.000
_cell.angle_alpha   90.00
_cell.angle_beta   90.00
_cell.angle_gamma   90.00
#
_symmetry.space_group_name_H-M   'P 1'
#
loop_
_entity.id
_entity.type
_entity.pdbx_description
1 polymer ?
#
loop_
_entity_poly.entity_id
_entity_poly.type
_entity_poly.pdbx_seq_one_letter_code
_entity_poly.pdbx_strand_id
1 'polypeptide(L)'
;MTEIDNDKLLKDFFAENKREIADNGFSRRVMHHLPDRSNRLARLWTVFVMAVGATLFVTLGGLEAVWETLKDVLIGMINHGATSLDPKSIIIATVVLLFMAGRKVVSMA
;
A
#
# COMPACT_ATOMS: atom_id res chain seq x y z
N MET A 1 16.11 -55.74 27.37
CA MET A 1 14.82 -56.15 26.77
C MET A 1 13.72 -55.74 27.73
N THR A 2 13.45 -54.43 27.83
CA THR A 2 12.54 -53.81 28.82
C THR A 2 11.72 -52.66 28.23
N GLU A 3 12.05 -52.23 27.00
CA GLU A 3 11.39 -51.11 26.30
C GLU A 3 10.03 -51.52 25.72
N ILE A 4 9.90 -52.77 25.26
CA ILE A 4 8.71 -53.30 24.60
C ILE A 4 7.50 -53.40 25.56
N ASP A 5 7.75 -53.70 26.83
CA ASP A 5 6.68 -53.86 27.82
C ASP A 5 6.08 -52.51 28.22
N ASN A 6 6.89 -51.44 28.26
CA ASN A 6 6.39 -50.11 28.61
C ASN A 6 5.52 -49.52 27.49
N ASP A 7 5.90 -49.74 26.23
CA ASP A 7 5.08 -49.36 25.08
C ASP A 7 3.75 -50.11 25.03
N LYS A 8 3.75 -51.39 25.44
CA LYS A 8 2.54 -52.20 25.53
C LYS A 8 1.64 -51.73 26.67
N LEU A 9 2.21 -51.45 27.84
CA LEU A 9 1.51 -50.87 28.98
C LEU A 9 0.91 -49.51 28.64
N LEU A 10 1.65 -48.65 27.95
CA LEU A 10 1.15 -47.34 27.52
C LEU A 10 0.01 -47.49 26.51
N LYS A 11 0.15 -48.38 25.52
CA LYS A 11 -0.91 -48.65 24.54
C LYS A 11 -2.18 -49.17 25.21
N ASP A 12 -2.06 -50.12 26.12
CA ASP A 12 -3.20 -50.69 26.83
C ASP A 12 -3.84 -49.63 27.76
N PHE A 13 -3.03 -48.80 28.44
CA PHE A 13 -3.53 -47.73 29.30
C PHE A 13 -4.28 -46.64 28.51
N PHE A 14 -3.77 -46.26 27.34
CA PHE A 14 -4.42 -45.31 26.44
C PHE A 14 -5.62 -45.92 25.71
N ALA A 15 -5.66 -47.24 25.49
CA ALA A 15 -6.82 -47.93 24.92
C ALA A 15 -7.96 -48.06 25.94
N GLU A 16 -7.64 -48.42 27.19
CA GLU A 16 -8.60 -48.59 28.27
C GLU A 16 -9.16 -47.25 28.78
N ASN A 17 -8.36 -46.17 28.77
CA ASN A 17 -8.76 -44.84 29.24
C ASN A 17 -9.03 -43.83 28.12
N LYS A 18 -9.09 -44.24 26.84
CA LYS A 18 -9.53 -43.38 25.73
C LYS A 18 -11.03 -43.13 25.84
N ARG A 19 -11.41 -42.25 26.77
CA ARG A 19 -12.69 -41.56 26.67
C ARG A 19 -12.58 -40.70 25.42
N GLU A 20 -13.32 -41.07 24.38
CA GLU A 20 -13.60 -40.16 23.26
C GLU A 20 -14.31 -38.95 23.87
N ILE A 21 -13.53 -37.94 24.25
CA ILE A 21 -14.04 -36.64 24.62
C ILE A 21 -14.62 -36.10 23.32
N ALA A 22 -15.94 -36.20 23.16
CA ALA A 22 -16.63 -35.51 22.08
C ALA A 22 -16.16 -34.06 22.13
N ASP A 23 -15.60 -33.56 21.03
CA ASP A 23 -15.19 -32.16 20.93
C ASP A 23 -16.47 -31.33 20.95
N ASN A 24 -16.92 -30.99 22.16
CA ASN A 24 -18.14 -30.27 22.49
C ASN A 24 -18.00 -28.78 22.09
N GLY A 25 -17.52 -28.52 20.88
CA GLY A 25 -17.12 -27.21 20.39
C GLY A 25 -15.92 -26.61 21.12
N PHE A 26 -15.07 -27.42 21.79
CA PHE A 26 -13.87 -26.94 22.45
C PHE A 26 -12.88 -26.37 21.43
N SER A 27 -12.58 -27.09 20.35
CA SER A 27 -11.70 -26.57 19.29
C SER A 27 -12.27 -25.30 18.66
N ARG A 28 -13.60 -25.23 18.48
CA ARG A 28 -14.29 -24.05 17.94
C ARG A 28 -14.24 -22.86 18.89
N ARG A 29 -14.38 -23.09 20.21
CA ARG A 29 -14.20 -22.08 21.24
C ARG A 29 -12.75 -21.63 21.35
N VAL A 30 -11.77 -22.53 21.28
CA VAL A 30 -10.33 -22.19 21.33
C VAL A 30 -9.92 -21.40 20.09
N MET A 31 -10.38 -21.79 18.89
CA MET A 31 -10.12 -21.02 17.67
C MET A 31 -10.77 -19.63 17.70
N HIS A 32 -11.94 -19.46 18.33
CA HIS A 32 -12.55 -18.13 18.52
C HIS A 32 -11.90 -17.30 19.63
N HIS A 33 -11.08 -17.90 20.49
CA HIS A 33 -10.21 -17.17 21.43
C HIS A 33 -8.86 -16.78 20.82
N LEU A 34 -8.60 -17.15 19.56
CA LEU A 34 -7.49 -16.54 18.82
C LEU A 34 -7.83 -15.07 18.55
N PRO A 35 -6.90 -14.14 18.82
CA PRO A 35 -7.20 -12.74 19.05
C PRO A 35 -7.51 -11.97 17.76
N ASP A 36 -8.66 -12.24 17.13
CA ASP A 36 -9.19 -11.40 16.04
C ASP A 36 -9.56 -9.98 16.54
N ARG A 37 -9.71 -9.83 17.87
CA ARG A 37 -9.98 -8.53 18.51
C ARG A 37 -8.76 -7.60 18.51
N SER A 38 -7.55 -8.15 18.53
CA SER A 38 -6.30 -7.36 18.44
C SER A 38 -6.20 -6.62 17.10
N ASN A 39 -6.63 -7.27 16.02
CA ASN A 39 -6.58 -6.70 14.68
C ASN A 39 -7.45 -5.44 14.53
N ARG A 40 -8.58 -5.34 15.25
CA ARG A 40 -9.42 -4.12 15.23
C ARG A 40 -8.78 -2.97 15.99
N LEU A 41 -8.11 -3.25 17.12
CA LEU A 41 -7.40 -2.23 17.90
C LEU A 41 -6.13 -1.76 17.17
N ALA A 42 -5.37 -2.67 16.57
CA ALA A 42 -4.22 -2.35 15.73
C ALA A 42 -4.64 -1.53 14.49
N ARG A 43 -5.80 -1.84 13.90
CA ARG A 43 -6.38 -1.05 12.80
C ARG A 43 -6.84 0.34 13.26
N LEU A 44 -7.49 0.45 14.42
CA LEU A 44 -7.85 1.76 14.97
C LEU A 44 -6.62 2.61 15.26
N TRP A 45 -5.58 1.98 15.80
CA TRP A 45 -4.31 2.63 16.11
C TRP A 45 -3.60 3.12 14.85
N THR A 46 -3.53 2.30 13.80
CA THR A 46 -2.93 2.70 12.52
C THR A 46 -3.71 3.82 11.85
N VAL A 47 -5.05 3.80 11.90
CA VAL A 47 -5.88 4.91 11.40
C VAL A 47 -5.63 6.19 12.21
N PHE A 48 -5.53 6.07 13.53
CA PHE A 48 -5.22 7.21 14.40
C PHE A 48 -3.84 7.82 14.08
N VAL A 49 -2.81 7.00 13.96
CA VAL A 49 -1.46 7.44 13.60
C VAL A 49 -1.44 8.08 12.20
N MET A 50 -2.14 7.51 11.22
CA MET A 50 -2.27 8.10 9.88
C MET A 50 -2.98 9.46 9.93
N ALA A 51 -4.06 9.59 10.69
CA ALA A 51 -4.79 10.84 10.83
C ALA A 51 -3.92 11.94 11.47
N VAL A 52 -3.17 11.60 12.52
CA VAL A 52 -2.23 12.52 13.17
C VAL A 52 -1.11 12.91 12.20
N GLY A 53 -0.53 11.95 11.48
CA GLY A 53 0.50 12.21 10.48
C GLY A 53 0.02 13.11 9.34
N ALA A 54 -1.17 12.85 8.80
CA ALA A 54 -1.78 13.68 7.76
C ALA A 54 -2.08 15.10 8.28
N THR A 55 -2.61 15.22 9.51
CA THR A 55 -2.88 16.52 10.12
C THR A 55 -1.60 17.31 10.31
N LEU A 56 -0.56 16.69 10.89
CA LEU A 56 0.76 17.30 11.03
C LEU A 56 1.35 17.72 9.68
N PHE A 57 1.28 16.85 8.68
CA PHE A 57 1.74 17.14 7.32
C PHE A 57 1.07 18.38 6.74
N VAL A 58 -0.26 18.52 6.91
CA VAL A 58 -0.99 19.70 6.45
C VAL A 58 -0.63 20.94 7.27
N THR A 59 -0.57 20.84 8.61
CA THR A 59 -0.25 21.99 9.47
C THR A 59 1.18 22.51 9.32
N LEU A 60 2.13 21.62 8.97
CA LEU A 60 3.53 21.98 8.71
C LEU A 60 3.74 22.49 7.28
N GLY A 61 2.68 22.67 6.49
CA GLY A 61 2.79 23.14 5.11
C GLY A 61 3.39 22.10 4.17
N GLY A 62 3.29 20.80 4.48
CA GLY A 62 3.84 19.73 3.63
C GLY A 62 3.28 19.75 2.21
N LEU A 63 2.02 20.17 2.04
CA LEU A 63 1.42 20.34 0.71
C LEU A 63 2.06 21.51 -0.06
N GLU A 64 2.36 22.62 0.62
CA GLU A 64 3.08 23.75 0.03
C GLU A 64 4.50 23.35 -0.34
N ALA A 65 5.21 22.62 0.52
CA ALA A 65 6.54 22.09 0.23
C ALA A 65 6.56 21.16 -0.99
N VAL A 66 5.57 20.28 -1.13
CA VAL A 66 5.43 19.40 -2.30
C VAL A 66 5.13 20.21 -3.56
N TRP A 67 4.27 21.23 -3.46
CA TRP A 67 3.93 22.07 -4.60
C TRP A 67 5.10 22.94 -5.06
N GLU A 68 5.85 23.53 -4.13
CA GLU A 68 7.05 24.32 -4.42
C GLU A 68 8.15 23.46 -5.03
N THR A 69 8.44 22.28 -4.45
CA THR A 69 9.44 21.36 -5.04
C THR A 69 9.03 20.87 -6.42
N LEU A 70 7.74 20.62 -6.66
CA LEU A 70 7.24 20.23 -7.97
C LEU A 70 7.38 21.37 -9.00
N LYS A 71 7.04 22.61 -8.62
CA LYS A 71 7.25 23.79 -9.47
C LYS A 71 8.74 23.98 -9.77
N ASP A 72 9.60 23.89 -8.77
CA ASP A 72 11.03 24.09 -8.93
C ASP A 72 11.63 23.05 -9.88
N VAL A 73 11.22 21.78 -9.78
CA VAL A 73 11.64 20.73 -10.70
C VAL A 73 11.08 20.97 -12.10
N LEU A 74 9.81 21.39 -12.22
CA LEU A 74 9.18 21.66 -13.51
C LEU A 74 9.83 22.87 -14.21
N ILE A 75 10.03 23.96 -13.49
CA ILE A 75 10.71 25.17 -13.97
C ILE A 75 12.17 24.85 -14.26
N GLY A 76 12.84 24.07 -13.41
CA GLY A 76 14.19 23.58 -13.64
C GLY A 76 14.28 22.77 -14.94
N MET A 77 13.33 21.88 -15.18
CA MET A 77 13.24 21.08 -16.41
C MET A 77 12.90 21.92 -17.63
N ILE A 78 11.98 22.88 -17.52
CA ILE A 78 11.63 23.81 -18.61
C ILE A 78 12.81 24.71 -18.91
N ASN A 79 13.52 25.23 -17.91
CA ASN A 79 14.67 26.10 -18.12
C ASN A 79 15.86 25.31 -18.68
N HIS A 80 16.13 24.09 -18.21
CA HIS A 80 17.17 23.23 -18.79
C HIS A 80 16.79 22.73 -20.20
N GLY A 81 15.50 22.45 -20.44
CA GLY A 81 14.97 22.14 -21.77
C GLY A 81 14.90 23.35 -22.70
N ALA A 82 14.73 24.56 -22.17
CA ALA A 82 14.74 25.82 -22.91
C ALA A 82 16.18 26.29 -23.19
N THR A 83 17.16 25.90 -22.37
CA THR A 83 18.57 26.13 -22.71
C THR A 83 19.07 25.26 -23.87
N SER A 84 18.40 24.15 -24.19
CA SER A 84 18.67 23.36 -25.40
C SER A 84 17.82 23.77 -26.61
N LEU A 85 16.69 24.45 -26.37
CA LEU A 85 15.81 24.97 -27.42
C LEU A 85 16.09 26.46 -27.65
N ASP A 86 16.93 26.75 -28.65
CA ASP A 86 17.23 28.13 -29.07
C ASP A 86 15.92 28.92 -29.27
N PRO A 87 15.75 30.12 -28.69
CA PRO A 87 14.52 30.93 -28.81
C PRO A 87 14.04 31.09 -30.26
N LYS A 88 14.92 31.05 -31.26
CA LYS A 88 14.53 31.05 -32.68
C LYS A 88 13.79 29.77 -33.10
N SER A 89 14.21 28.61 -32.60
CA SER A 89 13.59 27.31 -32.90
C SER A 89 12.18 27.18 -32.30
N ILE A 90 11.95 27.74 -31.11
CA ILE A 90 10.63 27.77 -30.46
C ILE A 90 9.64 28.60 -31.27
N ILE A 91 10.07 29.78 -31.76
CA ILE A 91 9.24 30.63 -32.62
C ILE A 91 8.86 29.88 -33.90
N ILE A 92 9.82 29.23 -34.56
CA ILE A 92 9.56 28.45 -35.79
C ILE A 92 8.58 27.30 -35.51
N ALA A 93 8.80 26.53 -34.44
CA ALA A 93 7.93 25.42 -34.07
C ALA A 93 6.48 25.89 -33.78
N THR A 94 6.33 27.03 -33.10
CA THR A 94 5.02 27.62 -32.78
C THR A 94 4.28 28.06 -34.05
N VAL A 95 4.97 28.71 -34.99
CA VAL A 95 4.40 29.11 -36.28
C VAL A 95 3.97 27.90 -37.11
N VAL A 96 4.80 26.85 -37.15
CA VAL A 96 4.47 25.61 -37.88
C VAL A 96 3.24 24.93 -37.28
N LEU A 97 3.15 24.85 -35.95
CA LEU A 97 2.00 24.25 -35.27
C LEU A 97 0.71 25.05 -35.52
N LEU A 98 0.76 26.38 -35.50
CA LEU A 98 -0.38 27.24 -35.85
C LEU A 98 -0.80 27.06 -37.31
N PHE A 99 0.15 26.94 -38.23
CA PHE A 99 -0.14 26.69 -39.64
C PHE A 99 -0.76 25.31 -39.86
N MET A 100 -0.25 24.26 -39.20
CA MET A 100 -0.82 22.91 -39.26
C MET A 100 -2.22 22.88 -38.64
N ALA A 101 -2.44 23.55 -37.52
CA ALA A 101 -3.75 23.67 -36.89
C ALA A 101 -4.74 24.40 -37.80
N GLY A 102 -4.35 25.54 -38.38
CA GLY A 102 -5.17 26.29 -39.34
C GLY A 102 -5.52 25.46 -40.57
N ARG A 103 -4.53 24.80 -41.19
CA ARG A 103 -4.78 23.89 -42.32
C ARG A 103 -5.69 22.72 -41.96
N LYS A 104 -5.54 22.15 -40.76
CA LYS A 104 -6.41 21.06 -40.29
C LYS A 104 -7.86 21.53 -40.13
N VAL A 105 -8.07 22.74 -39.58
CA VAL A 105 -9.40 23.33 -39.42
C VAL A 105 -10.04 23.65 -40.78
N VAL A 106 -9.28 24.19 -41.73
CA VAL A 106 -9.77 24.48 -43.09
C VAL A 106 -10.04 23.21 -43.91
N SER A 107 -9.32 22.11 -43.65
CA SER A 107 -9.55 20.80 -44.29
C SER A 107 -10.75 20.04 -43.70
N MET A 108 -11.20 20.42 -42.50
CA MET A 108 -12.39 19.86 -41.84
C MET A 108 -13.67 20.66 -42.12
N ALA A 109 -13.57 21.82 -42.76
CA ALA A 109 -14.69 22.64 -43.21
C ALA A 109 -15.00 22.36 -44.69
#